data_AF-A0A8T5IFC3-F1
#
_entry.id   AF-A0A8T5IFC3-F1
#
_cell.length_a   1.000
_cell.length_b   1.000
_cell.length_c   1.000
_cell.angle_alpha   90.00
_cell.angle_beta   90.00
_cell.angle_gamma   90.00
#
_symmetry.space_group_name_H-M   'P 1'
#
loop_
_entity.id
_entity.type
_entity.pdbx_description
1 polymer ?
#
loop_
_entity_poly.entity_id
_entity_poly.type
_entity_poly.pdbx_seq_one_letter_code
_entity_poly.pdbx_strand_id
1 'polypeptide(L)' 'MRLAILSRGPRLYSTRRLVEEARKRDCDVAVLDPLQFSLMIA' A
#
# COMPACT_ATOMS: atom_id res chain seq x y z
N MET A 1 -10.97 -4.52 -7.18
CA MET A 1 -9.86 -5.32 -6.61
C MET A 1 -9.32 -4.60 -5.38
N ARG A 2 -8.87 -5.32 -4.34
CA ARG A 2 -8.27 -4.71 -3.14
C ARG A 2 -6.74 -4.84 -3.20
N LEU A 3 -6.03 -3.73 -2.99
CA LEU A 3 -4.58 -3.64 -3.09
C LEU A 3 -3.99 -3.04 -1.79
N ALA A 4 -3.11 -3.77 -1.14
CA ALA A 4 -2.33 -3.27 -0.02
C ALA A 4 -0.91 -2.92 -0.48
N ILE A 5 -0.48 -1.69 -0.21
CA ILE A 5 0.90 -1.23 -0.44
C ILE A 5 1.61 -1.22 0.91
N LEU A 6 2.59 -2.09 1.07
CA LEU A 6 3.44 -2.15 2.27
C LEU A 6 4.53 -1.09 2.18
N SER A 7 4.42 -0.03 2.99
CA SER A 7 5.38 1.08 3.02
C SER A 7 5.36 1.82 4.34
N ARG A 8 6.54 2.24 4.82
CA ARG A 8 6.69 3.08 6.03
C ARG A 8 6.40 4.57 5.78
N GLY A 9 6.23 4.97 4.52
CA GLY A 9 6.15 6.38 4.15
C GLY A 9 5.08 6.64 3.09
N PRO A 10 3.85 7.04 3.48
CA PRO A 10 2.77 7.34 2.52
C PRO A 10 3.10 8.52 1.59
N ARG A 11 4.04 9.39 1.98
CA ARG A 11 4.51 10.54 1.19
C ARG A 11 5.73 10.23 0.31
N LEU A 12 6.30 9.03 0.39
CA LEU A 12 7.40 8.64 -0.49
C LEU A 12 6.90 8.64 -1.94
N TYR A 13 7.76 9.09 -2.86
CA TYR A 13 7.39 9.23 -4.27
C TYR A 13 6.85 7.90 -4.84
N SER A 14 7.52 6.78 -4.57
CA SER A 14 7.11 5.45 -5.02
C SER A 14 5.72 5.07 -4.49
N THR A 15 5.47 5.25 -3.19
CA THR A 15 4.18 4.94 -2.56
C THR A 15 3.06 5.80 -3.14
N ARG A 16 3.29 7.11 -3.30
CA ARG A 16 2.32 8.02 -3.91
C ARG A 16 1.98 7.62 -5.35
N ARG A 17 2.99 7.34 -6.18
CA ARG A 17 2.78 6.95 -7.59
C ARG A 17 1.98 5.66 -7.72
N LEU A 18 2.25 4.67 -6.86
CA LEU A 18 1.47 3.42 -6.84
C LEU A 18 0.01 3.65 -6.46
N VAL A 19 -0.26 4.48 -5.45
CA VAL A 19 -1.64 4.85 -5.04
C VAL A 19 -2.39 5.56 -6.17
N GLU A 20 -1.75 6.52 -6.84
CA GLU A 20 -2.35 7.23 -7.98
C GLU A 20 -2.74 6.29 -9.11
N GLU A 21 -1.83 5.41 -9.50
CA GLU A 21 -2.05 4.45 -10.58
C GLU A 21 -3.07 3.36 -10.22
N ALA A 22 -3.16 2.98 -8.95
CA ALA A 22 -4.19 2.08 -8.44
C ALA A 22 -5.58 2.72 -8.46
N ARG A 23 -5.69 4.00 -8.03
CA ARG A 23 -6.95 4.75 -8.06
C ARG A 23 -7.47 4.94 -9.48
N LYS A 24 -6.60 5.21 -10.46
CA LYS A 24 -6.98 5.29 -11.89
C LYS A 24 -7.58 3.99 -12.45
N ARG A 25 -7.31 2.86 -11.80
CA ARG A 25 -7.79 1.52 -12.19
C ARG A 25 -8.96 1.05 -11.32
N ASP A 26 -9.62 1.96 -10.59
CA ASP A 26 -10.69 1.66 -9.63
C ASP A 26 -10.33 0.54 -8.63
N CYS A 27 -9.06 0.52 -8.20
CA CYS A 27 -8.62 -0.37 -7.14
C CYS A 27 -8.88 0.28 -5.77
N ASP A 28 -9.47 -0.50 -4.86
CA ASP A 28 -9.52 -0.18 -3.43
C ASP A 28 -8.11 -0.34 -2.86
N VAL A 29 -7.41 0.77 -2.64
CA VAL A 29 -5.98 0.79 -2.30
C VAL A 29 -5.74 1.38 -0.91
N ALA A 30 -4.95 0.67 -0.10
CA ALA A 30 -4.52 1.11 1.22
C ALA A 30 -2.99 1.04 1.36
N VAL A 31 -2.41 2.02 2.04
CA VAL A 31 -0.99 2.00 2.43
C VAL A 31 -0.92 1.53 3.88
N LEU A 32 -0.17 0.45 4.13
CA LEU A 32 -0.03 -0.16 5.45
C LEU A 32 1.44 -0.12 5.86
N ASP A 33 1.71 0.30 7.10
CA ASP A 33 3.05 0.26 7.67
C ASP A 33 3.37 -1.16 8.16
N PRO A 34 4.35 -1.86 7.58
CA PRO A 34 4.69 -3.23 7.98
C PRO A 34 5.08 -3.37 9.45
N LEU A 35 5.57 -2.30 10.09
CA LEU A 35 6.00 -2.35 11.49
C LEU A 35 4.82 -2.36 12.48
N GLN A 36 3.60 -2.10 12.01
CA GLN A 36 2.39 -2.19 12.83
C GLN A 36 1.83 -3.61 12.90
N PHE A 37 2.43 -4.58 12.18
CA PHE A 37 1.92 -5.93 12.06
C PHE A 37 3.02 -6.97 12.30
N SER A 38 2.62 -8.19 12.65
CA SER A 38 3.51 -9.36 12.67
C SER A 38 3.11 -10.31 11.55
N LEU A 39 4.10 -10.82 10.82
CA LEU A 39 3.91 -11.86 9.80
C LEU A 39 4.05 -13.23 10.47
N MET A 40 2.97 -14.01 10.46
CA MET A 40 3.00 -15.44 10.80
C MET A 40 2.93 -16.24 9.51
N ILE A 41 3.87 -17.16 9.33
CA ILE A 41 3.92 -18.10 8.21
C ILE A 41 3.79 -19.49 8.83
N ALA A 42 2.77 -20.23 8.40
CA ALA A 42 2.45 -21.59 8.87
C ALA A 42 3.02 -22.64 7.91
#